data_AF-A0A8T4VPG2-F1
#
_entry.id   AF-A0A8T4VPG2-F1
#
_cell.length_a   1.000
_cell.length_b   1.000
_cell.length_c   1.000
_cell.angle_alpha   90.00
_cell.angle_beta   90.00
_cell.angle_gamma   90.00
#
_symmetry.space_group_name_H-M   'P 1'
#
loop_
_entity.id
_entity.type
_entity.pdbx_description
1 polymer ?
#
loop_
_entity_poly.entity_id
_entity_poly.type
_entity_poly.pdbx_seq_one_letter_code
_entity_poly.pdbx_strand_id
1 'polypeptide(L)'
;MAEQLRSEDDTRSRADGADAESSNRSEKHVNRRNLLAALGSAGLISTAGCLGLLGDHDETGPRADDPTPVPTTEGGEEQTTSVDAEIFDIEWTVQGVTTEVSSNEYLLDVALDEGVDVPNQCQQGFCGVCTSEVPGDGTEYVEHSGADYLSDEQIAGGFVLPCVAEPKQNFAIETGKQDAADSYSAGGEEETTEEPTTEADVETYAVDWTVQGATTDVASNEALLDAALDEDLDVPWECGHGVCGQCSSEVPGPGTEYVEHDGNQYLSDEQVEAGYVLTCVGYPKQDFEITTGVKDEADSV
;
A
#
# COMPACT_ATOMS: atom_id res chain seq x y z
N MET A 1 61.09 12.32 36.38
CA MET A 1 61.14 13.29 37.49
C MET A 1 61.62 14.61 36.91
N ALA A 2 60.80 15.66 37.08
CA ALA A 2 61.03 17.08 36.75
C ALA A 2 61.24 17.40 35.24
N GLU A 3 60.85 18.53 34.65
CA GLU A 3 60.09 19.75 34.98
C GLU A 3 59.95 20.44 33.60
N GLN A 4 58.74 20.81 33.15
CA GLN A 4 58.24 22.20 33.07
C GLN A 4 58.97 23.14 32.06
N LEU A 5 58.21 23.65 31.05
CA LEU A 5 57.98 25.08 30.71
C LEU A 5 58.01 25.47 29.20
N ARG A 6 57.09 26.41 28.90
CA ARG A 6 56.95 27.41 27.79
C ARG A 6 55.95 27.05 26.67
N SER A 7 54.75 27.66 26.58
CA SER A 7 54.37 29.07 26.27
C SER A 7 54.56 29.36 24.76
N GLU A 8 53.73 30.04 23.96
CA GLU A 8 52.63 31.03 24.05
C GLU A 8 51.85 30.94 22.69
N ASP A 9 50.53 31.12 22.66
CA ASP A 9 49.83 32.33 22.16
C ASP A 9 50.01 32.62 20.64
N ASP A 10 48.96 32.44 19.85
CA ASP A 10 48.73 33.32 18.69
C ASP A 10 47.22 33.42 18.38
N THR A 11 46.72 34.64 18.57
CA THR A 11 45.34 35.06 18.35
C THR A 11 45.26 35.90 17.07
N ARG A 12 44.32 35.59 16.18
CA ARG A 12 43.87 36.48 15.08
C ARG A 12 42.46 36.00 14.67
N SER A 13 41.35 36.62 15.08
CA SER A 13 40.85 38.00 15.00
C SER A 13 40.47 38.47 13.59
N ARG A 14 39.17 38.78 13.46
CA ARG A 14 38.49 39.74 12.57
C ARG A 14 38.29 39.31 11.10
N ALA A 15 37.16 39.56 10.46
CA ALA A 15 36.25 40.71 10.49
C ALA A 15 34.91 40.33 9.82
N ASP A 16 33.76 40.72 10.39
CA ASP A 16 32.82 41.77 9.92
C ASP A 16 32.01 41.35 8.66
N GLY A 17 30.68 41.40 8.59
CA GLY A 17 29.67 42.19 9.31
C GLY A 17 28.71 42.84 8.28
N ALA A 18 27.39 42.78 8.51
CA ALA A 18 26.32 43.71 8.07
C ALA A 18 24.97 42.96 8.14
N ASP A 19 24.14 43.14 9.17
CA ASP A 19 23.17 44.24 9.38
C ASP A 19 22.09 44.34 8.27
N ALA A 20 20.83 44.03 8.61
CA ALA A 20 19.77 45.05 8.78
C ALA A 20 18.33 44.49 8.69
N GLU A 21 17.55 44.87 9.70
CA GLU A 21 16.14 45.29 9.64
C GLU A 21 14.97 44.28 9.59
N SER A 22 14.47 44.00 10.80
CA SER A 22 13.06 44.14 11.24
C SER A 22 12.02 44.59 10.19
N SER A 23 10.98 43.76 9.96
CA SER A 23 9.59 44.18 10.19
C SER A 23 8.60 43.02 10.01
N ASN A 24 7.85 42.80 11.09
CA ASN A 24 6.51 42.25 11.16
C ASN A 24 5.62 42.56 9.93
N ARG A 25 5.07 41.54 9.26
CA ARG A 25 3.75 41.68 8.60
C ARG A 25 3.05 40.35 8.27
N SER A 26 1.89 40.19 8.92
CA SER A 26 0.65 39.57 8.43
C SER A 26 0.63 38.09 8.03
N GLU A 27 0.11 37.30 8.98
CA GLU A 27 -1.16 36.56 8.82
C GLU A 27 -1.73 36.51 7.40
N LYS A 28 -1.73 35.32 6.78
CA LYS A 28 -2.77 34.92 5.81
C LYS A 28 -3.19 33.47 6.07
N HIS A 29 -4.09 33.30 7.03
CA HIS A 29 -5.08 32.23 6.98
C HIS A 29 -5.90 32.39 5.68
N VAL A 30 -5.75 31.46 4.73
CA VAL A 30 -6.73 31.32 3.64
C VAL A 30 -7.78 30.31 4.07
N ASN A 31 -8.82 30.86 4.68
CA ASN A 31 -10.06 30.19 5.02
C ASN A 31 -10.89 30.05 3.74
N ARG A 32 -10.96 28.86 3.12
CA ARG A 32 -11.87 28.60 1.99
C ARG A 32 -13.23 28.11 2.52
N ARG A 33 -14.09 29.08 2.82
CA ARG A 33 -15.53 28.87 3.06
C ARG A 33 -16.33 29.38 1.86
N ASN A 34 -17.16 28.48 1.32
CA ASN A 34 -18.49 28.69 0.76
C ASN A 34 -18.77 29.95 -0.09
N LEU A 35 -19.07 29.73 -1.37
CA LEU A 35 -19.98 30.60 -2.13
C LEU A 35 -21.10 29.77 -2.80
N LEU A 36 -22.22 29.75 -2.10
CA LEU A 36 -23.61 29.96 -2.53
C LEU A 36 -24.07 29.55 -3.94
N ALA A 37 -25.11 28.72 -3.89
CA ALA A 37 -26.14 28.48 -4.89
C ALA A 37 -26.94 29.73 -5.33
N ALA A 38 -27.42 29.70 -6.58
CA ALA A 38 -28.70 30.28 -7.05
C ALA A 38 -28.98 29.73 -8.47
N LEU A 39 -29.89 28.76 -8.65
CA LEU A 39 -31.32 28.91 -9.02
C LEU A 39 -31.58 29.55 -10.40
N GLY A 40 -32.27 28.83 -11.29
CA GLY A 40 -32.91 29.43 -12.47
C GLY A 40 -33.57 28.50 -13.49
N SER A 41 -34.75 27.97 -13.14
CA SER A 41 -35.96 27.78 -13.98
C SER A 41 -35.95 26.99 -15.32
N ALA A 42 -36.70 25.88 -15.28
CA ALA A 42 -37.69 25.33 -16.22
C ALA A 42 -37.86 25.91 -17.66
N GLY A 43 -38.01 24.99 -18.63
CA GLY A 43 -38.63 25.22 -19.93
C GLY A 43 -39.01 23.90 -20.63
N LEU A 44 -40.32 23.70 -20.87
CA LEU A 44 -40.97 22.50 -21.40
C LEU A 44 -40.96 22.39 -22.94
N ILE A 45 -40.92 21.14 -23.43
CA ILE A 45 -41.64 20.50 -24.56
C ILE A 45 -42.07 21.39 -25.75
N SER A 46 -41.62 21.03 -26.96
CA SER A 46 -42.43 21.21 -28.17
C SER A 46 -42.16 20.12 -29.21
N THR A 47 -43.23 19.42 -29.61
CA THR A 47 -43.30 18.37 -30.63
C THR A 47 -43.66 18.95 -31.99
N ALA A 48 -43.01 18.47 -33.05
CA ALA A 48 -43.52 18.31 -34.42
C ALA A 48 -42.35 17.77 -35.26
N GLY A 49 -42.39 16.63 -35.94
CA GLY A 49 -43.51 15.99 -36.62
C GLY A 49 -43.60 16.50 -38.05
N CYS A 50 -42.75 15.97 -38.96
CA CYS A 50 -42.99 16.03 -40.40
C CYS A 50 -42.56 14.69 -41.05
N LEU A 51 -43.58 14.02 -41.56
CA LEU A 51 -43.58 12.77 -42.30
C LEU A 51 -42.83 12.88 -43.64
N GLY A 52 -42.01 11.86 -43.92
CA GLY A 52 -41.90 11.10 -45.18
C GLY A 52 -41.79 11.80 -46.53
N LEU A 53 -40.73 11.47 -47.29
CA LEU A 53 -40.84 11.19 -48.72
C LEU A 53 -39.63 10.39 -49.28
N LEU A 54 -39.86 9.09 -49.49
CA LEU A 54 -39.52 8.24 -50.65
C LEU A 54 -38.07 8.13 -51.19
N GLY A 55 -37.63 6.87 -51.37
CA GLY A 55 -36.51 6.53 -52.23
C GLY A 55 -35.95 5.12 -52.02
N ASP A 56 -36.74 4.11 -52.34
CA ASP A 56 -36.41 2.68 -52.41
C ASP A 56 -35.04 2.34 -53.00
N HIS A 57 -34.31 1.46 -52.31
CA HIS A 57 -33.45 0.47 -52.95
C HIS A 57 -33.56 -0.85 -52.18
N ASP A 58 -34.47 -1.69 -52.67
CA ASP A 58 -34.50 -3.11 -52.40
C ASP A 58 -33.33 -3.78 -53.17
N GLU A 59 -32.67 -4.76 -52.55
CA GLU A 59 -32.40 -6.09 -53.11
C GLU A 59 -31.18 -6.76 -52.42
N THR A 60 -31.46 -7.90 -51.77
CA THR A 60 -30.59 -9.05 -51.44
C THR A 60 -29.81 -9.11 -50.12
N GLY A 61 -30.54 -9.49 -49.05
CA GLY A 61 -30.27 -10.71 -48.27
C GLY A 61 -29.37 -10.61 -47.01
N PRO A 62 -29.94 -10.54 -45.79
CA PRO A 62 -29.16 -10.73 -44.57
C PRO A 62 -28.87 -12.21 -44.30
N ARG A 63 -27.60 -12.47 -43.99
CA ARG A 63 -27.06 -13.76 -43.54
C ARG A 63 -27.76 -14.20 -42.25
N ALA A 64 -28.09 -15.48 -42.19
CA ALA A 64 -28.56 -16.14 -40.98
C ALA A 64 -27.39 -16.29 -40.01
N ASP A 65 -27.41 -15.54 -38.92
CA ASP A 65 -26.76 -15.82 -37.63
C ASP A 65 -27.31 -14.81 -36.62
N ASP A 66 -28.60 -14.95 -36.29
CA ASP A 66 -29.24 -14.24 -35.17
C ASP A 66 -29.87 -15.31 -34.26
N PRO A 67 -29.36 -15.50 -33.03
CA PRO A 67 -29.94 -16.48 -32.11
C PRO A 67 -31.30 -15.96 -31.62
N THR A 68 -32.33 -16.73 -31.96
CA THR A 68 -33.74 -16.51 -31.61
C THR A 68 -33.97 -16.26 -30.11
N PRO A 69 -34.99 -15.46 -29.74
CA PRO A 69 -35.39 -15.28 -28.34
C PRO A 69 -36.01 -16.56 -27.78
N VAL A 70 -35.53 -17.00 -26.62
CA VAL A 70 -36.09 -18.12 -25.84
C VAL A 70 -37.43 -17.72 -25.18
N PRO A 71 -38.40 -18.65 -25.11
CA PRO A 71 -39.72 -18.38 -24.54
C PRO A 71 -39.67 -18.31 -23.01
N THR A 72 -40.43 -17.34 -22.47
CA THR A 72 -40.77 -17.18 -21.06
C THR A 72 -41.45 -18.44 -20.55
N THR A 73 -40.82 -19.10 -19.57
CA THR A 73 -41.44 -20.17 -18.78
C THR A 73 -41.69 -19.62 -17.38
N GLU A 74 -42.95 -19.39 -17.07
CA GLU A 74 -43.42 -19.15 -15.70
C GLU A 74 -43.24 -20.43 -14.88
N GLY A 75 -42.71 -20.29 -13.65
CA GLY A 75 -42.58 -21.38 -12.68
C GLY A 75 -41.23 -22.09 -12.70
N GLY A 76 -40.18 -21.39 -12.26
CA GLY A 76 -38.93 -21.99 -11.82
C GLY A 76 -38.74 -21.61 -10.36
N GLU A 77 -38.95 -22.58 -9.50
CA GLU A 77 -38.75 -22.51 -8.06
C GLU A 77 -37.36 -21.91 -7.79
N GLU A 78 -37.25 -20.97 -6.84
CA GLU A 78 -35.98 -20.71 -6.16
C GLU A 78 -35.47 -22.07 -5.72
N GLN A 79 -34.46 -22.58 -6.42
CA GLN A 79 -33.74 -23.76 -5.97
C GLN A 79 -32.91 -23.28 -4.79
N THR A 80 -33.57 -23.18 -3.64
CA THR A 80 -32.93 -23.29 -2.34
C THR A 80 -32.43 -24.72 -2.30
N THR A 81 -31.23 -24.95 -2.85
CA THR A 81 -30.45 -26.10 -2.47
C THR A 81 -30.12 -25.88 -1.01
N SER A 82 -31.01 -26.32 -0.13
CA SER A 82 -30.71 -26.53 1.27
C SER A 82 -29.71 -27.68 1.31
N VAL A 83 -28.45 -27.35 1.02
CA VAL A 83 -27.33 -28.03 1.67
C VAL A 83 -27.51 -27.71 3.14
N ASP A 84 -27.54 -28.73 3.98
CA ASP A 84 -27.52 -28.58 5.44
C ASP A 84 -26.19 -27.94 5.83
N ALA A 85 -26.09 -26.61 5.66
CA ALA A 85 -24.93 -25.84 6.04
C ALA A 85 -25.03 -25.52 7.53
N GLU A 86 -23.97 -25.85 8.26
CA GLU A 86 -23.91 -25.63 9.70
C GLU A 86 -23.63 -24.15 9.95
N ILE A 87 -24.35 -23.55 10.89
CA ILE A 87 -24.15 -22.15 11.28
C ILE A 87 -23.28 -22.12 12.51
N PHE A 88 -22.25 -21.28 12.47
CA PHE A 88 -21.29 -21.11 13.56
C PHE A 88 -21.30 -19.68 14.08
N ASP A 89 -21.16 -19.54 15.39
CA ASP A 89 -21.02 -18.25 16.06
C ASP A 89 -19.55 -17.82 16.05
N ILE A 90 -19.24 -16.71 15.37
CA ILE A 90 -17.90 -16.15 15.26
C ILE A 90 -17.82 -14.86 16.07
N GLU A 91 -16.98 -14.84 17.11
CA GLU A 91 -16.77 -13.68 17.98
C GLU A 91 -15.60 -12.82 17.46
N TRP A 92 -15.90 -11.61 16.99
CA TRP A 92 -14.92 -10.62 16.55
C TRP A 92 -14.43 -9.82 17.75
N THR A 93 -13.28 -10.19 18.29
CA THR A 93 -12.82 -9.71 19.62
C THR A 93 -12.49 -8.22 19.64
N VAL A 94 -11.98 -7.67 18.54
CA VAL A 94 -11.65 -6.24 18.41
C VAL A 94 -12.92 -5.38 18.43
N GLN A 95 -13.98 -5.83 17.75
CA GLN A 95 -15.24 -5.11 17.60
C GLN A 95 -16.24 -5.44 18.73
N GLY A 96 -16.04 -6.55 19.45
CA GLY A 96 -16.94 -7.02 20.51
C GLY A 96 -18.31 -7.46 19.99
N VAL A 97 -18.35 -7.98 18.76
CA VAL A 97 -19.56 -8.43 18.06
C VAL A 97 -19.46 -9.92 17.75
N THR A 98 -20.59 -10.61 17.75
CA THR A 98 -20.69 -12.01 17.29
C THR A 98 -21.59 -12.07 16.06
N THR A 99 -21.14 -12.77 15.02
CA THR A 99 -21.91 -12.98 13.79
C THR A 99 -22.19 -14.46 13.57
N GLU A 100 -23.32 -14.78 12.98
CA GLU A 100 -23.69 -16.15 12.58
C GLU A 100 -23.19 -16.37 11.15
N VAL A 101 -22.23 -17.28 10.96
CA VAL A 101 -21.62 -17.57 9.65
C VAL A 101 -21.92 -19.02 9.26
N SER A 102 -22.42 -19.23 8.05
CA SER A 102 -22.65 -20.58 7.53
C SER A 102 -21.34 -21.24 7.09
N SER A 103 -21.26 -22.57 7.18
CA SER A 103 -20.06 -23.37 6.86
C SER A 103 -19.59 -23.32 5.39
N ASN A 104 -20.30 -22.56 4.54
CA ASN A 104 -20.08 -22.42 3.10
C ASN A 104 -20.01 -20.94 2.68
N GLU A 105 -19.81 -20.06 3.65
CA GLU A 105 -19.65 -18.61 3.49
C GLU A 105 -18.27 -18.19 3.98
N TYR A 106 -17.70 -17.18 3.31
CA TYR A 106 -16.45 -16.60 3.76
C TYR A 106 -16.67 -15.69 4.96
N LEU A 107 -15.79 -15.81 5.95
CA LEU A 107 -15.84 -15.02 7.18
C LEU A 107 -15.86 -13.51 6.90
N LEU A 108 -15.09 -13.04 5.91
CA LEU A 108 -15.04 -11.63 5.56
C LEU A 108 -16.37 -11.09 5.02
N ASP A 109 -17.06 -11.86 4.17
CA ASP A 109 -18.30 -11.39 3.55
C ASP A 109 -19.39 -11.17 4.61
N VAL A 110 -19.57 -12.14 5.50
CA VAL A 110 -20.54 -12.02 6.61
C VAL A 110 -20.13 -10.93 7.59
N ALA A 111 -18.84 -10.78 7.90
CA ALA A 111 -18.36 -9.67 8.71
C ALA A 111 -18.74 -8.30 8.12
N LEU A 112 -18.48 -8.09 6.83
CA LEU A 112 -18.76 -6.80 6.18
C LEU A 112 -20.25 -6.50 6.09
N ASP A 113 -21.08 -7.52 5.83
CA ASP A 113 -22.54 -7.37 5.80
C ASP A 113 -23.11 -7.00 7.18
N GLU A 114 -22.55 -7.53 8.25
CA GLU A 114 -22.90 -7.20 9.64
C GLU A 114 -22.19 -5.92 10.16
N GLY A 115 -21.37 -5.28 9.33
CA GLY A 115 -20.68 -4.02 9.65
C GLY A 115 -19.48 -4.16 10.58
N VAL A 116 -18.89 -5.35 10.66
CA VAL A 116 -17.60 -5.61 11.34
C VAL A 116 -16.47 -5.06 10.47
N ASP A 117 -15.67 -4.16 11.02
CA ASP A 117 -14.54 -3.55 10.33
C ASP A 117 -13.35 -4.51 10.28
N VAL A 118 -13.23 -5.27 9.20
CA VAL A 118 -12.09 -6.15 8.93
C VAL A 118 -11.22 -5.50 7.86
N PRO A 119 -9.92 -5.21 8.11
CA PRO A 119 -9.02 -4.71 7.08
C PRO A 119 -9.03 -5.64 5.87
N ASN A 120 -9.21 -5.12 4.66
CA ASN A 120 -9.23 -5.94 3.45
C ASN A 120 -8.87 -5.10 2.22
N GLN A 121 -8.32 -5.75 1.18
CA GLN A 121 -7.97 -5.10 -0.09
C GLN A 121 -8.28 -5.99 -1.29
N CYS A 122 -7.65 -7.17 -1.40
CA CYS A 122 -7.76 -7.99 -2.62
C CYS A 122 -8.92 -8.98 -2.62
N GLN A 123 -9.30 -9.53 -1.46
CA GLN A 123 -10.28 -10.62 -1.29
C GLN A 123 -9.95 -11.94 -2.01
N GLN A 124 -8.69 -12.14 -2.43
CA GLN A 124 -8.23 -13.31 -3.18
C GLN A 124 -7.17 -14.14 -2.44
N GLY A 125 -6.95 -13.88 -1.16
CA GLY A 125 -6.04 -14.68 -0.33
C GLY A 125 -4.53 -14.47 -0.54
N PHE A 126 -4.09 -13.53 -1.39
CA PHE A 126 -2.65 -13.31 -1.67
C PHE A 126 -2.04 -12.03 -1.07
N CYS A 127 -2.83 -11.05 -0.63
CA CYS A 127 -2.29 -9.74 -0.23
C CYS A 127 -2.04 -9.58 1.29
N GLY A 128 -2.47 -10.52 2.12
CA GLY A 128 -2.26 -10.47 3.58
C GLY A 128 -3.08 -9.47 4.38
N VAL A 129 -3.67 -8.44 3.77
CA VAL A 129 -4.37 -7.36 4.50
C VAL A 129 -5.49 -7.83 5.42
N CYS A 130 -6.21 -8.89 5.07
CA CYS A 130 -7.27 -9.43 5.93
C CYS A 130 -6.77 -10.34 7.06
N THR A 131 -5.47 -10.51 7.22
CA THR A 131 -4.93 -11.46 8.21
C THR A 131 -5.50 -11.21 9.59
N SER A 132 -5.96 -12.29 10.19
CA SER A 132 -6.60 -12.34 11.49
C SER A 132 -6.07 -13.55 12.27
N GLU A 133 -6.25 -13.57 13.58
CA GLU A 133 -5.69 -14.58 14.48
C GLU A 133 -6.79 -15.29 15.26
N VAL A 134 -6.70 -16.62 15.37
CA VAL A 134 -7.60 -17.48 16.13
C VAL A 134 -6.87 -18.11 17.32
N PRO A 135 -7.57 -18.54 18.40
CA PRO A 135 -6.94 -19.05 19.61
C PRO A 135 -6.45 -20.49 19.44
N GLY A 136 -5.38 -20.70 18.67
CA GLY A 136 -4.76 -22.01 18.46
C GLY A 136 -4.41 -22.26 17.00
N ASP A 137 -4.31 -23.52 16.59
CA ASP A 137 -3.97 -23.88 15.21
C ASP A 137 -5.13 -23.51 14.27
N GLY A 138 -4.84 -22.68 13.26
CA GLY A 138 -5.83 -22.20 12.30
C GLY A 138 -6.55 -23.31 11.54
N THR A 139 -5.92 -24.49 11.36
CA THR A 139 -6.53 -25.64 10.66
C THR A 139 -7.67 -26.29 11.44
N GLU A 140 -7.75 -26.05 12.75
CA GLU A 140 -8.84 -26.54 13.61
C GLU A 140 -10.12 -25.72 13.44
N TYR A 141 -9.99 -24.45 13.05
CA TYR A 141 -11.09 -23.47 13.09
C TYR A 141 -11.71 -23.21 11.72
N VAL A 142 -10.90 -23.19 10.66
CA VAL A 142 -11.35 -22.79 9.32
C VAL A 142 -10.76 -23.68 8.23
N GLU A 143 -11.42 -23.71 7.08
CA GLU A 143 -10.84 -24.22 5.83
C GLU A 143 -10.00 -23.12 5.16
N HIS A 144 -8.76 -23.44 4.80
CA HIS A 144 -7.77 -22.48 4.29
C HIS A 144 -7.62 -22.51 2.77
N SER A 145 -8.64 -22.96 2.04
CA SER A 145 -8.55 -23.07 0.58
C SER A 145 -8.36 -21.69 -0.05
N GLY A 146 -7.18 -21.44 -0.63
CA GLY A 146 -6.84 -20.18 -1.27
C GLY A 146 -6.09 -19.18 -0.39
N ALA A 147 -5.63 -19.59 0.79
CA ALA A 147 -4.82 -18.73 1.67
C ALA A 147 -3.34 -18.64 1.24
N ASP A 148 -3.09 -18.20 -0.01
CA ASP A 148 -1.76 -18.20 -0.63
C ASP A 148 -0.72 -17.27 0.04
N TYR A 149 -1.18 -16.29 0.82
CA TYR A 149 -0.31 -15.38 1.57
C TYR A 149 0.36 -16.06 2.77
N LEU A 150 -0.34 -16.98 3.43
CA LEU A 150 0.13 -17.59 4.68
C LEU A 150 0.86 -18.91 4.38
N SER A 151 1.99 -19.11 5.04
CA SER A 151 2.67 -20.40 5.10
C SER A 151 1.92 -21.38 6.02
N ASP A 152 2.17 -22.68 5.83
CA ASP A 152 1.64 -23.73 6.71
C ASP A 152 2.00 -23.51 8.19
N GLU A 153 3.17 -22.91 8.44
CA GLU A 153 3.64 -22.57 9.78
C GLU A 153 2.83 -21.45 10.42
N GLN A 154 2.55 -20.38 9.67
CA GLN A 154 1.68 -19.28 10.13
C GLN A 154 0.25 -19.78 10.36
N ILE A 155 -0.27 -20.64 9.48
CA ILE A 155 -1.59 -21.24 9.66
C ILE A 155 -1.62 -22.09 10.95
N ALA A 156 -0.62 -22.93 11.16
CA ALA A 156 -0.49 -23.71 12.40
C ALA A 156 -0.29 -22.81 13.65
N GLY A 157 0.25 -21.60 13.45
CA GLY A 157 0.38 -20.55 14.46
C GLY A 157 -0.92 -19.82 14.80
N GLY A 158 -2.00 -20.07 14.05
CA GLY A 158 -3.31 -19.45 14.29
C GLY A 158 -3.66 -18.29 13.39
N PHE A 159 -2.85 -17.99 12.37
CA PHE A 159 -3.22 -17.00 11.38
C PHE A 159 -4.19 -17.56 10.35
N VAL A 160 -5.20 -16.76 10.02
CA VAL A 160 -6.25 -17.09 9.04
C VAL A 160 -6.50 -15.90 8.11
N LEU A 161 -6.97 -16.17 6.89
CA LEU A 161 -7.42 -15.14 5.94
C LEU A 161 -8.94 -15.18 5.79
N PRO A 162 -9.71 -14.33 6.50
CA PRO A 162 -11.17 -14.31 6.46
C PRO A 162 -11.78 -14.19 5.05
N CYS A 163 -11.04 -13.60 4.08
CA CYS A 163 -11.54 -13.43 2.71
C CYS A 163 -11.69 -14.73 1.91
N VAL A 164 -11.03 -15.80 2.33
CA VAL A 164 -11.04 -17.11 1.66
C VAL A 164 -11.28 -18.26 2.65
N ALA A 165 -11.55 -17.93 3.92
CA ALA A 165 -11.69 -18.89 4.99
C ALA A 165 -13.18 -19.16 5.29
N GLU A 166 -13.52 -20.45 5.37
CA GLU A 166 -14.84 -20.94 5.76
C GLU A 166 -14.77 -21.56 7.17
N PRO A 167 -15.73 -21.27 8.07
CA PRO A 167 -15.69 -21.79 9.44
C PRO A 167 -16.04 -23.27 9.56
N LYS A 168 -15.42 -23.95 10.53
CA LYS A 168 -15.66 -25.36 10.89
C LYS A 168 -16.30 -25.55 12.26
N GLN A 169 -16.25 -24.50 13.10
CA GLN A 169 -16.77 -24.50 14.47
C GLN A 169 -16.97 -23.06 14.97
N ASN A 170 -17.48 -22.91 16.19
CA ASN A 170 -17.55 -21.61 16.87
C ASN A 170 -16.20 -21.21 17.45
N PHE A 171 -15.77 -19.97 17.27
CA PHE A 171 -14.51 -19.46 17.81
C PHE A 171 -14.48 -17.94 17.90
N ALA A 172 -13.46 -17.43 18.58
CA ALA A 172 -13.14 -16.02 18.63
C ALA A 172 -12.00 -15.71 17.65
N ILE A 173 -12.06 -14.56 17.00
CA ILE A 173 -11.10 -14.12 15.99
C ILE A 173 -10.71 -12.66 16.26
N GLU A 174 -9.41 -12.38 16.22
CA GLU A 174 -8.86 -11.04 16.34
C GLU A 174 -8.40 -10.54 14.95
N THR A 175 -8.90 -9.37 14.54
CA THR A 175 -8.66 -8.81 13.20
C THR A 175 -7.41 -7.92 13.17
N GLY A 176 -6.83 -7.69 11.99
CA GLY A 176 -5.73 -6.74 11.81
C GLY A 176 -4.38 -7.28 12.28
N LYS A 177 -4.08 -8.54 11.96
CA LYS A 177 -2.89 -9.28 12.42
C LYS A 177 -1.85 -9.51 11.33
N GLN A 178 -1.85 -8.68 10.29
CA GLN A 178 -0.89 -8.81 9.19
C GLN A 178 0.56 -8.67 9.69
N ASP A 179 0.90 -7.61 10.41
CA ASP A 179 2.27 -7.41 10.93
C ASP A 179 2.75 -8.58 11.82
N ALA A 180 1.82 -9.13 12.61
CA ALA A 180 2.09 -10.28 13.48
C ALA A 180 2.34 -11.56 12.67
N ALA A 181 1.62 -11.76 11.56
CA ALA A 181 1.88 -12.87 10.66
C ALA A 181 3.19 -12.68 9.90
N ASP A 182 3.47 -11.48 9.41
CA ASP A 182 4.68 -11.18 8.62
C ASP A 182 5.97 -11.37 9.41
N SER A 183 5.92 -11.11 10.72
CA SER A 183 7.00 -11.36 11.66
C SER A 183 7.02 -12.78 12.26
N TYR A 184 6.04 -13.63 11.92
CA TYR A 184 5.93 -14.95 12.51
C TYR A 184 7.02 -15.91 12.02
N SER A 185 7.68 -16.58 12.96
CA SER A 185 8.66 -17.63 12.70
C SER A 185 8.34 -18.85 13.60
N ALA A 186 8.18 -20.03 12.99
CA ALA A 186 7.89 -21.25 13.74
C ALA A 186 9.08 -21.68 14.61
N GLY A 187 8.93 -21.51 15.91
CA GLY A 187 9.95 -21.87 16.89
C GLY A 187 10.18 -20.74 17.87
N GLY A 188 9.22 -20.56 18.79
CA GLY A 188 9.28 -19.55 19.83
C GLY A 188 10.59 -19.62 20.62
N GLU A 189 11.44 -18.64 20.40
CA GLU A 189 11.93 -17.82 21.50
C GLU A 189 11.01 -16.60 21.50
N GLU A 190 10.46 -16.23 22.65
CA GLU A 190 9.76 -14.96 22.78
C GLU A 190 10.74 -13.83 22.45
N GLU A 191 10.72 -13.36 21.21
CA GLU A 191 11.19 -12.02 20.84
C GLU A 191 10.20 -11.07 21.50
N THR A 192 10.50 -10.75 22.76
CA THR A 192 10.04 -9.52 23.38
C THR A 192 10.25 -8.42 22.35
N THR A 193 9.24 -7.59 22.13
CA THR A 193 9.36 -6.28 21.49
C THR A 193 10.47 -5.51 22.20
N GLU A 194 11.70 -5.74 21.81
CA GLU A 194 12.80 -4.83 21.99
C GLU A 194 12.82 -4.05 20.70
N GLU A 195 12.52 -2.76 20.80
CA GLU A 195 12.99 -1.81 19.80
C GLU A 195 14.45 -2.17 19.50
N PRO A 196 14.90 -2.21 18.22
CA PRO A 196 16.26 -2.61 17.94
C PRO A 196 17.21 -1.59 18.57
N THR A 197 17.65 -1.87 19.79
CA THR A 197 18.87 -1.37 20.40
C THR A 197 19.90 -2.48 20.32
N THR A 198 20.17 -2.95 19.11
CA THR A 198 21.56 -3.19 18.76
C THR A 198 22.13 -1.80 18.46
N GLU A 199 23.07 -1.35 19.29
CA GLU A 199 24.01 -0.28 18.93
C GLU A 199 24.90 -0.78 17.76
N ALA A 200 24.31 -1.18 16.64
CA ALA A 200 24.92 -0.92 15.36
C ALA A 200 24.88 0.60 15.22
N ASP A 201 26.02 1.23 15.03
CA ASP A 201 26.09 2.66 14.77
C ASP A 201 25.13 2.95 13.61
N VAL A 202 23.93 3.47 13.91
CA VAL A 202 22.99 3.94 12.89
C VAL A 202 23.62 5.20 12.35
N GLU A 203 24.36 5.03 11.27
CA GLU A 203 25.02 6.11 10.58
C GLU A 203 23.96 6.86 9.78
N THR A 204 24.00 8.18 9.89
CA THR A 204 23.15 9.07 9.11
C THR A 204 23.97 9.58 7.94
N TYR A 205 23.38 9.53 6.75
CA TYR A 205 24.01 9.94 5.51
C TYR A 205 23.25 11.10 4.89
N ALA A 206 23.99 12.06 4.35
CA ALA A 206 23.40 13.18 3.63
C ALA A 206 23.06 12.77 2.19
N VAL A 207 21.79 12.84 1.84
CA VAL A 207 21.28 12.53 0.49
C VAL A 207 20.82 13.81 -0.18
N ASP A 208 21.47 14.17 -1.29
CA ASP A 208 21.18 15.37 -2.08
C ASP A 208 20.16 15.04 -3.20
N TRP A 209 18.93 15.51 -3.03
CA TRP A 209 17.82 15.33 -3.97
C TRP A 209 17.89 16.36 -5.10
N THR A 210 18.57 16.02 -6.19
CA THR A 210 18.90 16.97 -7.27
C THR A 210 17.68 17.61 -7.96
N VAL A 211 16.58 16.86 -8.10
CA VAL A 211 15.34 17.35 -8.73
C VAL A 211 14.56 18.28 -7.80
N GLN A 212 14.50 17.94 -6.52
CA GLN A 212 13.79 18.69 -5.49
C GLN A 212 14.60 19.89 -4.97
N GLY A 213 15.92 19.87 -5.16
CA GLY A 213 16.83 20.92 -4.69
C GLY A 213 16.94 20.97 -3.17
N ALA A 214 16.84 19.82 -2.51
CA ALA A 214 16.89 19.65 -1.06
C ALA A 214 17.91 18.59 -0.66
N THR A 215 18.40 18.64 0.57
CA THR A 215 19.29 17.64 1.15
C THR A 215 18.64 17.15 2.44
N THR A 216 18.54 15.84 2.60
CA THR A 216 17.96 15.20 3.78
C THR A 216 19.00 14.30 4.46
N ASP A 217 18.97 14.29 5.78
CA ASP A 217 19.73 13.35 6.60
C ASP A 217 18.93 12.05 6.71
N VAL A 218 19.45 10.95 6.13
CA VAL A 218 18.76 9.65 6.06
C VAL A 218 19.52 8.63 6.88
N ALA A 219 18.84 7.92 7.78
CA ALA A 219 19.48 6.86 8.56
C ALA A 219 19.78 5.62 7.70
N SER A 220 20.86 4.90 8.00
CA SER A 220 21.26 3.68 7.27
C SER A 220 20.21 2.56 7.30
N ASN A 221 19.23 2.64 8.21
CA ASN A 221 18.11 1.71 8.37
C ASN A 221 16.75 2.31 7.97
N GLU A 222 16.75 3.47 7.31
CA GLU A 222 15.57 4.17 6.84
C GLU A 222 15.52 4.16 5.31
N ALA A 223 14.34 3.88 4.73
CA ALA A 223 14.20 3.87 3.28
C ALA A 223 14.28 5.29 2.72
N LEU A 224 14.98 5.47 1.60
CA LEU A 224 15.16 6.75 0.94
C LEU A 224 13.82 7.44 0.61
N LEU A 225 12.79 6.67 0.23
CA LEU A 225 11.45 7.21 -0.02
C LEU A 225 10.83 7.82 1.24
N ASP A 226 10.89 7.10 2.36
CA ASP A 226 10.23 7.54 3.60
C ASP A 226 10.90 8.82 4.12
N ALA A 227 12.23 8.86 4.14
CA ALA A 227 12.98 10.06 4.52
C ALA A 227 12.67 11.27 3.63
N ALA A 228 12.43 11.04 2.33
CA ALA A 228 12.02 12.10 1.42
C ALA A 228 10.61 12.62 1.74
N LEU A 229 9.67 11.72 2.00
CA LEU A 229 8.28 12.06 2.30
C LEU A 229 8.14 12.78 3.65
N ASP A 230 8.93 12.41 4.65
CA ASP A 230 8.97 13.06 5.95
C ASP A 230 9.43 14.53 5.87
N GLU A 231 10.28 14.85 4.89
CA GLU A 231 10.70 16.21 4.55
C GLU A 231 9.78 16.90 3.52
N ASP A 232 8.57 16.37 3.29
CA ASP A 232 7.58 16.85 2.33
C ASP A 232 8.13 16.97 0.87
N LEU A 233 9.10 16.12 0.50
CA LEU A 233 9.67 16.11 -0.85
C LEU A 233 8.76 15.34 -1.82
N ASP A 234 8.45 15.99 -2.95
CA ASP A 234 7.67 15.39 -4.04
C ASP A 234 8.56 14.47 -4.89
N VAL A 235 8.76 13.25 -4.40
CA VAL A 235 9.44 12.16 -5.10
C VAL A 235 8.42 11.24 -5.77
N PRO A 236 8.69 10.70 -6.97
CA PRO A 236 7.75 9.83 -7.65
C PRO A 236 7.67 8.46 -6.98
N TRP A 237 6.48 8.00 -6.64
CA TRP A 237 6.23 6.67 -6.09
C TRP A 237 4.77 6.26 -6.35
N GLU A 238 4.47 4.96 -6.27
CA GLU A 238 3.09 4.45 -6.38
C GLU A 238 2.88 3.25 -5.43
N CYS A 239 3.69 2.19 -5.55
CA CYS A 239 3.44 0.96 -4.78
C CYS A 239 4.16 0.86 -3.44
N GLY A 240 5.36 1.45 -3.26
CA GLY A 240 6.17 1.28 -2.05
C GLY A 240 6.92 -0.07 -1.89
N HIS A 241 6.60 -1.10 -2.69
CA HIS A 241 7.09 -2.47 -2.45
C HIS A 241 8.15 -3.01 -3.44
N GLY A 242 8.92 -2.14 -4.12
CA GLY A 242 10.02 -2.61 -4.98
C GLY A 242 9.63 -3.33 -6.29
N VAL A 243 8.34 -3.34 -6.65
CA VAL A 243 7.81 -4.09 -7.83
C VAL A 243 7.41 -3.22 -9.03
N CYS A 244 6.95 -1.97 -8.82
CA CYS A 244 6.32 -1.17 -9.89
C CYS A 244 7.27 -0.23 -10.66
N GLY A 245 8.50 -0.02 -10.15
CA GLY A 245 9.50 0.85 -10.77
C GLY A 245 9.22 2.36 -10.75
N GLN A 246 8.13 2.82 -10.14
CA GLN A 246 7.79 4.25 -10.13
C GLN A 246 8.74 5.08 -9.27
N CYS A 247 9.26 4.45 -8.21
CA CYS A 247 10.29 5.00 -7.32
C CYS A 247 11.72 4.92 -7.89
N SER A 248 11.86 4.65 -9.19
CA SER A 248 13.16 4.55 -9.85
C SER A 248 13.85 5.91 -9.95
N SER A 249 15.13 5.91 -9.63
CA SER A 249 16.02 7.06 -9.53
C SER A 249 17.42 6.66 -9.99
N GLU A 250 18.29 7.64 -10.23
CA GLU A 250 19.66 7.44 -10.70
C GLU A 250 20.68 8.07 -9.74
N VAL A 251 21.79 7.37 -9.51
CA VAL A 251 22.94 7.83 -8.70
C VAL A 251 24.21 7.92 -9.58
N PRO A 252 25.25 8.70 -9.20
CA PRO A 252 26.37 9.04 -10.09
C PRO A 252 27.33 7.88 -10.44
N GLY A 253 27.08 6.67 -9.97
CA GLY A 253 27.90 5.48 -10.20
C GLY A 253 27.09 4.21 -9.97
N PRO A 254 27.72 3.04 -9.75
CA PRO A 254 26.98 1.80 -9.51
C PRO A 254 26.05 1.92 -8.30
N GLY A 255 24.77 1.58 -8.47
CA GLY A 255 23.75 1.67 -7.42
C GLY A 255 24.13 0.94 -6.14
N THR A 256 24.80 -0.22 -6.27
CA THR A 256 25.28 -1.04 -5.14
C THR A 256 26.36 -0.37 -4.28
N GLU A 257 27.02 0.67 -4.78
CA GLU A 257 28.00 1.48 -4.03
C GLU A 257 27.28 2.39 -3.03
N TYR A 258 26.15 2.97 -3.43
CA TYR A 258 25.45 4.02 -2.69
C TYR A 258 24.24 3.50 -1.90
N VAL A 259 23.54 2.51 -2.44
CA VAL A 259 22.25 2.05 -1.94
C VAL A 259 22.24 0.53 -1.80
N GLU A 260 21.76 0.05 -0.67
CA GLU A 260 21.39 -1.35 -0.46
C GLU A 260 19.89 -1.51 -0.70
N HIS A 261 19.49 -2.46 -1.54
CA HIS A 261 18.07 -2.74 -1.79
C HIS A 261 17.59 -3.96 -1.01
N ASP A 262 16.47 -3.83 -0.30
CA ASP A 262 15.76 -4.94 0.32
C ASP A 262 14.41 -5.18 -0.37
N GLY A 263 14.31 -6.25 -1.16
CA GLY A 263 13.07 -6.55 -1.89
C GLY A 263 12.94 -5.89 -3.28
N ASN A 264 14.05 -5.46 -3.90
CA ASN A 264 14.05 -5.06 -5.31
C ASN A 264 13.71 -6.24 -6.23
N GLN A 265 12.60 -6.14 -6.96
CA GLN A 265 12.18 -7.11 -7.98
C GLN A 265 12.02 -6.48 -9.37
N TYR A 266 12.20 -5.15 -9.48
CA TYR A 266 11.99 -4.41 -10.72
C TYR A 266 13.29 -4.17 -11.50
N LEU A 267 14.34 -3.72 -10.81
CA LEU A 267 15.63 -3.47 -11.46
C LEU A 267 16.46 -4.74 -11.50
N SER A 268 16.97 -5.08 -12.68
CA SER A 268 17.99 -6.12 -12.86
C SER A 268 19.35 -5.68 -12.32
N ASP A 269 20.22 -6.65 -12.03
CA ASP A 269 21.58 -6.39 -11.54
C ASP A 269 22.36 -5.46 -12.49
N GLU A 270 22.20 -5.60 -13.80
CA GLU A 270 22.85 -4.74 -14.81
C GLU A 270 22.39 -3.28 -14.70
N GLN A 271 21.11 -3.04 -14.41
CA GLN A 271 20.57 -1.70 -14.22
C GLN A 271 21.06 -1.11 -12.89
N VAL A 272 21.11 -1.90 -11.82
CA VAL A 272 21.68 -1.44 -10.56
C VAL A 272 23.16 -1.10 -10.73
N GLU A 273 23.94 -1.93 -11.43
CA GLU A 273 25.34 -1.64 -11.77
C GLU A 273 25.51 -0.39 -12.66
N ALA A 274 24.51 -0.06 -13.48
CA ALA A 274 24.48 1.16 -14.28
C ALA A 274 24.13 2.43 -13.49
N GLY A 275 23.71 2.30 -12.23
CA GLY A 275 23.39 3.42 -11.34
C GLY A 275 21.90 3.67 -11.13
N TYR A 276 21.03 2.77 -11.57
CA TYR A 276 19.61 2.84 -11.24
C TYR A 276 19.34 2.28 -9.84
N VAL A 277 18.50 2.96 -9.08
CA VAL A 277 18.10 2.56 -7.73
C VAL A 277 16.60 2.74 -7.54
N LEU A 278 16.00 1.95 -6.65
CA LEU A 278 14.64 2.17 -6.14
C LEU A 278 14.72 2.87 -4.79
N THR A 279 14.06 4.03 -4.64
CA THR A 279 14.05 4.75 -3.35
C THR A 279 13.13 4.09 -2.32
N CYS A 280 12.08 3.40 -2.77
CA CYS A 280 11.07 2.79 -1.90
C CYS A 280 11.52 1.54 -1.15
N VAL A 281 12.62 0.94 -1.57
CA VAL A 281 13.21 -0.26 -0.96
C VAL A 281 14.72 -0.13 -0.84
N GLY A 282 15.23 1.11 -0.87
CA GLY A 282 16.64 1.42 -0.92
C GLY A 282 17.10 2.15 0.33
N TYR A 283 18.21 1.70 0.91
CA TYR A 283 18.83 2.22 2.12
C TYR A 283 20.21 2.82 1.81
N PRO A 284 20.54 4.01 2.33
CA PRO A 284 21.82 4.66 2.04
C PRO A 284 23.00 3.97 2.73
N LYS A 285 24.14 3.92 2.03
CA LYS A 285 25.41 3.37 2.55
C LYS A 285 26.50 4.43 2.76
N GLN A 286 26.29 5.63 2.25
CA GLN A 286 27.20 6.78 2.30
C GLN A 286 26.45 8.05 1.88
N ASP A 287 27.12 9.20 1.89
CA ASP A 287 26.60 10.46 1.34
C ASP A 287 26.64 10.43 -0.21
N PHE A 288 25.58 10.89 -0.87
CA PHE A 288 25.50 10.95 -2.34
C PHE A 288 24.40 11.87 -2.88
N GLU A 289 24.50 12.15 -4.18
CA GLU A 289 23.46 12.84 -4.95
C GLU A 289 22.57 11.84 -5.66
N ILE A 290 21.27 12.06 -5.64
CA ILE A 290 20.27 11.22 -6.31
C ILE A 290 19.39 12.05 -7.24
N THR A 291 19.11 11.52 -8.43
CA THR A 291 18.18 12.10 -9.41
C THR A 291 16.91 11.27 -9.45
N THR A 292 15.81 11.83 -8.95
CA THR A 292 14.54 11.11 -8.85
C THR A 292 13.75 11.12 -10.15
N GLY A 293 12.94 10.09 -10.37
CA GLY A 293 12.05 10.00 -11.54
C GLY A 293 12.77 9.65 -12.85
N VAL A 294 14.01 9.19 -12.77
CA VAL A 294 14.71 8.61 -13.91
C VAL A 294 14.26 7.16 -14.03
N LYS A 295 13.65 6.83 -15.16
CA LYS A 295 13.30 5.46 -15.52
C LYS A 295 14.25 4.98 -16.60
N ASP A 296 14.64 3.70 -16.55
CA ASP A 296 15.42 3.11 -17.61
C ASP A 296 14.61 3.13 -18.93
N GLU A 297 15.25 3.58 -20.01
CA GLU A 297 14.70 3.55 -21.36
C GLU A 297 14.66 2.12 -21.94
N ALA A 298 15.22 1.12 -21.26
CA ALA A 298 15.18 -0.28 -21.69
C ALA A 298 13.75 -0.87 -21.79
N ASP A 299 12.77 -0.29 -21.08
CA ASP A 299 11.34 -0.66 -21.20
C ASP A 299 10.62 0.06 -22.38
N SER A 300 11.31 0.89 -23.16
CA SER A 300 10.71 1.67 -24.25
C SER A 300 10.71 0.99 -25.64
N VAL A 301 10.91 -0.34 -25.71
CA VAL A 301 10.96 -1.12 -26.97
C VAL A 301 9.61 -1.72 -27.35
#